data_AF-X6K052-F1
#
_entry.id   AF-X6K052-F1
#
_cell.length_a   1.000
_cell.length_b   1.000
_cell.length_c   1.000
_cell.angle_alpha   90.00
_cell.angle_beta   90.00
_cell.angle_gamma   90.00
#
_symmetry.space_group_name_H-M   'P 1'
#
loop_
_entity.id
_entity.type
_entity.pdbx_description
1 polymer ?
#
loop_
_entity_poly.entity_id
_entity_poly.type
_entity_poly.pdbx_seq_one_letter_code
_entity_poly.pdbx_strand_id
1 'polypeptide(L)' 'MLANLKCPRKGLVGPWGHQYPNEGDPGPAVDWLTEALRWWDYWLKDIDTGIMDEPIYRMWMQVEAPMRGTHERTVGR' A
#
# COMPACT_ATOMS: atom_id res chain seq x y z
N MET A 1 -3.70 -6.63 -13.35
CA MET A 1 -4.52 -6.01 -12.28
C MET A 1 -5.46 -4.94 -12.83
N LEU A 2 -4.98 -3.81 -13.37
CA LEU A 2 -5.87 -2.68 -13.73
C LEU A 2 -6.41 -2.66 -15.18
N ALA A 3 -5.86 -3.47 -16.08
CA ALA A 3 -6.05 -3.32 -17.54
C ALA A 3 -7.51 -3.40 -18.02
N ASN A 4 -8.37 -4.20 -17.36
CA ASN A 4 -9.73 -4.48 -17.84
C ASN A 4 -10.83 -3.63 -17.18
N LEU A 5 -10.47 -2.74 -16.25
CA LEU A 5 -11.45 -1.82 -15.67
C LEU A 5 -11.85 -0.77 -16.74
N LYS A 6 -13.02 -0.13 -16.61
CA LYS A 6 -13.44 1.00 -17.49
C LYS A 6 -13.77 2.28 -16.72
N CYS A 7 -13.58 2.26 -15.41
CA CYS A 7 -13.80 3.36 -14.50
C CYS A 7 -12.47 4.05 -14.11
N PRO A 8 -12.55 5.23 -13.47
CA PRO A 8 -11.42 5.79 -12.74
C PRO A 8 -10.84 4.77 -11.76
N ARG A 9 -9.52 4.65 -11.72
CA ARG A 9 -8.81 3.66 -10.91
C ARG A 9 -7.42 4.14 -10.53
N LYS A 10 -6.98 3.74 -9.34
CA LYS A 10 -5.60 3.89 -8.88
C LYS A 10 -5.21 2.62 -8.14
N GLY A 11 -4.04 2.06 -8.45
CA GLY A 11 -3.53 0.86 -7.80
C GLY A 11 -2.25 1.14 -7.02
N LEU A 12 -2.22 0.68 -5.77
CA LEU A 12 -1.06 0.74 -4.89
C LEU A 12 -0.67 -0.70 -4.55
N VAL A 13 0.57 -1.08 -4.82
CA VAL A 13 1.07 -2.43 -4.51
C VAL A 13 2.41 -2.33 -3.81
N GLY A 14 2.55 -2.98 -2.67
CA GLY A 14 3.78 -3.04 -1.92
C GLY A 14 3.87 -4.34 -1.12
N PRO A 15 5.00 -4.58 -0.45
CA PRO A 15 5.26 -5.80 0.31
C PRO A 15 4.60 -5.76 1.69
N TRP A 16 3.29 -5.56 1.70
CA TRP A 16 2.50 -5.47 2.92
C TRP A 16 1.73 -6.77 3.14
N GLY A 17 1.56 -7.15 4.40
CA GLY A 17 0.65 -8.24 4.77
C GLY A 17 -0.81 -7.87 4.54
N HIS A 18 -1.73 -8.68 5.07
CA HIS A 18 -3.16 -8.33 5.11
C HIS A 18 -3.43 -7.31 6.22
N GLN A 19 -2.75 -6.17 6.13
CA GLN A 19 -2.76 -5.04 7.04
C GLN A 19 -2.63 -3.74 6.23
N TYR A 20 -2.87 -2.61 6.87
CA TYR A 20 -2.76 -1.34 6.16
C TYR A 20 -1.30 -1.05 5.79
N PRO A 21 -1.03 -0.40 4.63
CA PRO A 21 0.34 -0.16 4.19
C PRO A 21 1.19 0.71 5.13
N ASN A 22 0.57 1.53 5.98
CA ASN A 22 1.24 2.29 7.04
C ASN A 22 1.77 1.40 8.18
N GLU A 23 1.35 0.13 8.24
CA GLU A 23 1.83 -0.89 9.16
C GLU A 23 2.79 -1.86 8.47
N GLY A 24 3.39 -1.50 7.34
CA GLY A 24 4.26 -2.40 6.57
C GLY A 24 5.46 -2.92 7.38
N ASP A 25 5.52 -4.24 7.61
CA ASP A 25 6.66 -5.00 8.17
C ASP A 25 6.90 -6.23 7.28
N PRO A 26 8.13 -6.51 6.80
CA PRO A 26 9.41 -5.84 7.07
C PRO A 26 9.57 -4.44 6.45
N GLY A 27 8.53 -3.93 5.77
CA GLY A 27 8.49 -2.60 5.17
C GLY A 27 8.79 -2.59 3.67
N PRO A 28 8.74 -1.41 3.02
CA PRO A 28 8.52 -0.11 3.63
C PRO A 28 7.06 0.11 4.06
N ALA A 29 6.85 0.71 5.22
CA ALA A 29 5.58 1.32 5.55
C ALA A 29 5.39 2.60 4.73
N VAL A 30 4.18 2.86 4.26
CA VAL A 30 3.87 4.05 3.43
C VAL A 30 2.68 4.81 3.99
N ASP A 31 2.62 6.11 3.74
CA ASP A 31 1.48 6.94 4.11
C ASP A 31 0.26 6.65 3.20
N TRP A 32 -0.42 5.55 3.51
CA TRP A 32 -1.64 5.14 2.81
C TRP A 32 -2.84 6.03 3.14
N LEU A 33 -2.92 6.56 4.36
CA LEU A 33 -4.07 7.34 4.79
C LEU A 33 -4.17 8.64 4.00
N THR A 34 -3.05 9.31 3.75
CA THR A 34 -3.03 10.52 2.91
C THR A 34 -3.48 10.23 1.47
N GLU A 35 -3.00 9.14 0.87
CA GLU A 35 -3.45 8.73 -0.48
C GLU A 35 -4.96 8.42 -0.51
N ALA A 36 -5.47 7.75 0.52
CA ALA A 36 -6.89 7.42 0.63
C ALA A 36 -7.76 8.68 0.82
N LEU A 37 -7.34 9.60 1.69
CA LEU A 37 -8.01 10.89 1.89
C LEU A 37 -8.06 11.71 0.60
N ARG A 38 -6.95 11.81 -0.14
CA ARG A 38 -6.92 12.52 -1.44
C ARG A 38 -7.88 11.93 -2.46
N TRP A 39 -8.03 10.60 -2.46
CA TRP A 39 -9.00 9.92 -3.32
C TRP A 39 -10.44 10.24 -2.92
N TRP A 40 -10.77 10.16 -1.64
CA TRP A 40 -12.13 10.48 -1.16
C TRP A 40 -12.47 11.95 -1.27
N ASP A 41 -11.53 12.86 -1.01
CA ASP A 41 -11.73 14.30 -1.18
C ASP A 41 -12.09 14.64 -2.63
N TYR A 42 -11.44 13.98 -3.61
CA TYR A 42 -11.77 14.14 -5.02
C TYR A 42 -13.17 13.61 -5.35
N TRP A 43 -13.51 12.38 -4.94
CA TRP A 43 -14.77 11.73 -5.36
C TRP A 43 -16.00 12.06 -4.52
N LEU A 44 -15.82 12.48 -3.27
CA LEU A 44 -16.91 12.70 -2.31
C LEU A 44 -17.10 14.16 -1.92
N LYS A 45 -16.11 15.02 -2.15
CA LYS A 45 -16.15 16.43 -1.74
C LYS A 45 -15.91 17.42 -2.88
N ASP A 46 -15.73 16.95 -4.12
CA ASP A 46 -15.40 17.78 -5.28
C ASP A 46 -14.14 18.66 -5.09
N ILE A 47 -13.17 18.18 -4.30
CA ILE A 47 -11.90 18.88 -4.06
C ILE A 47 -10.85 18.34 -5.03
N ASP A 48 -10.30 19.21 -5.87
CA ASP A 48 -9.19 18.83 -6.74
C ASP A 48 -7.89 18.66 -5.94
N THR A 49 -7.48 17.41 -5.75
CA THR A 49 -6.25 17.03 -5.05
C THR A 49 -5.10 16.68 -6.00
N GLY A 50 -5.30 16.80 -7.32
CA GLY A 50 -4.36 16.35 -8.36
C GLY A 50 -4.17 14.83 -8.43
N ILE A 51 -4.94 14.03 -7.68
CA ILE A 51 -4.74 12.57 -7.59
C ILE A 51 -4.97 11.85 -8.93
N MET A 52 -5.78 12.45 -9.81
CA MET A 52 -6.10 11.93 -11.13
C MET A 52 -5.04 12.24 -12.19
N ASP A 53 -4.13 13.17 -11.93
CA ASP A 53 -3.02 13.52 -12.84
C ASP A 53 -1.78 12.63 -12.61
N GLU A 54 -1.78 11.84 -11.55
CA GLU A 54 -0.70 10.94 -11.20
C GLU A 54 -0.77 9.60 -11.94
N PRO A 55 0.33 8.81 -11.94
CA PRO A 55 0.29 7.45 -12.44
C PRO A 55 -0.85 6.62 -11.82
N ILE A 56 -1.59 5.92 -12.68
CA ILE A 56 -2.70 5.05 -12.29
C ILE A 56 -2.24 3.85 -11.45
N TYR A 57 -0.93 3.58 -11.40
CA TYR A 57 -0.36 2.45 -10.69
C TYR A 57 0.99 2.84 -10.07
N ARG A 58 1.14 2.62 -8.76
CA ARG A 58 2.40 2.83 -8.02
C ARG A 58 2.76 1.55 -7.29
N MET A 59 4.03 1.18 -7.38
CA MET A 59 4.54 -0.05 -6.78
C MET A 59 5.76 0.24 -5.90
N TRP A 60 5.78 -0.35 -4.72
CA TRP A 60 6.92 -0.39 -3.82
C TRP A 60 7.54 -1.78 -3.91
N MET A 61 8.81 -1.82 -4.30
CA MET A 61 9.54 -3.07 -4.45
C MET A 61 10.17 -3.43 -3.11
N GLN A 62 9.96 -4.67 -2.66
CA GLN A 62 10.71 -5.19 -1.52
C GLN A 62 12.18 -5.29 -1.93
N VAL A 63 13.04 -4.63 -1.16
CA VAL A 63 14.48 -4.89 -1.19
C VAL A 63 14.73 -6.06 -0.24
N GLU A 64 15.72 -6.90 -0.54
CA GLU A 64 16.04 -8.09 0.24
C GLU A 64 16.06 -7.78 1.74
N ALA A 65 15.15 -8.42 2.49
CA ALA A 65 15.10 -8.28 3.94
C ALA A 65 15.97 -9.40 4.56
N PRO A 66 16.75 -9.11 5.61
CA PRO A 66 17.48 -10.14 6.32
C PRO A 66 16.51 -11.21 6.82
N MET A 67 16.88 -12.49 6.65
CA MET A 67 16.08 -13.62 7.11
C MET A 67 15.87 -13.54 8.63
N ARG A 68 14.73 -13.01 9.07
CA ARG A 68 14.31 -13.09 10.48
C ARG A 68 13.69 -14.46 10.71
N GLY A 69 14.43 -15.37 11.32
CA GLY A 69 13.86 -16.62 11.80
C GLY A 69 12.83 -16.33 12.89
N THR A 70 11.55 -16.67 12.67
CA THR A 70 10.46 -16.51 13.65
C THR A 70 10.21 -17.76 14.49
N HIS A 71 11.12 -18.74 14.44
CA HIS A 71 11.03 -19.87 15.36
C HIS A 71 11.57 -19.48 16.73
N GLU A 72 10.68 -19.06 17.63
CA GLU A 72 10.93 -19.24 19.06
C GLU A 72 11.08 -20.73 19.31
N ARG A 73 12.30 -21.16 19.63
CA ARG A 73 12.56 -22.51 20.09
C ARG A 73 12.01 -22.59 21.52
N THR A 74 10.76 -23.01 21.68
CA THR A 74 10.24 -23.38 22.99
C THR A 74 11.09 -24.54 23.50
N VAL A 75 12.03 -24.28 24.40
CA VAL A 75 12.73 -25.34 25.12
C VAL A 75 11.69 -25.94 26.06
N GLY A 76 11.06 -27.02 25.61
CA GLY A 76 10.13 -27.80 26.41
C GLY A 76 10.79 -28.20 27.73
N ARG A 77 10.05 -28.02 28.83
CA ARG A 77 10.37 -28.61 30.13
C ARG A 77 9.63 -29.92 30.28
#